data_AF-A0A433Y9H7-F1
#
_entry.id   AF-A0A433Y9H7-F1
#
_cell.length_a   1.000
_cell.length_b   1.000
_cell.length_c   1.000
_cell.angle_alpha   90.00
_cell.angle_beta   90.00
_cell.angle_gamma   90.00
#
_symmetry.space_group_name_H-M   'P 1'
#
loop_
_entity.id
_entity.type
_entity.pdbx_description
1 polymer ?
#
loop_
_entity_poly.entity_id
_entity_poly.type
_entity_poly.pdbx_seq_one_letter_code
_entity_poly.pdbx_strand_id
1 'polypeptide(L)'
;MVEFNNIWLSSIDHLNTFIELTKSKDKKLIKKSYISKVRIMFDQVPVVFYSKGNLSINEHEIIFTSLQPKRGLLKEYINLNNDLHIKIEFDQIEEITRYRHSSPFIEYYNTEWIQIKYIKNTISEDILISQGGYGPSMKKIKEGTDEIYNELKSNTL
;
A
#
# COMPACT_ATOMS: atom_id res chain seq x y z
N MET A 1 12.01 -10.45 15.66
CA MET A 1 10.78 -10.26 14.87
C MET A 1 10.15 -8.94 15.29
N VAL A 2 10.05 -8.01 14.36
CA VAL A 2 9.44 -6.68 14.53
C VAL A 2 8.10 -6.68 13.82
N GLU A 3 7.08 -6.08 14.43
CA GLU A 3 5.73 -6.04 13.89
C GLU A 3 5.26 -4.60 13.67
N PHE A 4 4.71 -4.35 12.49
CA PHE A 4 4.10 -3.08 12.11
C PHE A 4 2.63 -3.30 11.78
N ASN A 5 1.79 -2.41 12.28
CA ASN A 5 0.34 -2.49 12.11
C ASN A 5 -0.15 -1.44 11.10
N ASN A 6 -1.32 -1.70 10.51
CA ASN A 6 -1.99 -0.74 9.62
C ASN A 6 -1.12 -0.39 8.40
N ILE A 7 -0.50 -1.39 7.81
CA ILE A 7 0.32 -1.28 6.60
C ILE A 7 -0.55 -1.30 5.37
N TRP A 8 -0.21 -0.47 4.39
CA TRP A 8 -0.83 -0.42 3.07
C TRP A 8 0.08 -1.06 2.04
N LEU A 9 -0.52 -1.89 1.17
CA LEU A 9 0.14 -2.43 -0.01
C LEU A 9 -0.47 -1.83 -1.28
N SER A 10 0.41 -1.53 -2.23
CA SER A 10 0.07 -1.02 -3.55
C SER A 10 1.05 -1.56 -4.59
N SER A 11 0.84 -1.18 -5.85
CA SER A 11 1.78 -1.38 -6.96
C SER A 11 1.83 -0.10 -7.79
N ILE A 12 2.84 0.05 -8.63
CA ILE A 12 2.97 1.21 -9.51
C ILE A 12 1.73 1.34 -10.41
N ASP A 13 1.26 0.22 -10.98
CA ASP A 13 0.08 0.19 -11.85
C ASP A 13 -1.21 0.54 -11.10
N HIS A 14 -1.34 0.07 -9.86
CA HIS A 14 -2.43 0.48 -8.98
C HIS A 14 -2.43 2.00 -8.74
N LEU A 15 -1.27 2.59 -8.42
CA LEU A 15 -1.16 4.03 -8.18
C LEU A 15 -1.43 4.87 -9.44
N ASN A 16 -0.93 4.44 -10.60
CA ASN A 16 -1.23 5.07 -11.90
C ASN A 16 -2.74 5.10 -12.15
N THR A 17 -3.40 3.95 -12.00
CA THR A 17 -4.86 3.84 -12.20
C THR A 17 -5.63 4.67 -11.18
N PHE A 18 -5.20 4.70 -9.92
CA PHE A 18 -5.77 5.57 -8.89
C PHE A 18 -5.72 7.05 -9.29
N ILE A 19 -4.58 7.53 -9.82
CA ILE A 19 -4.43 8.92 -10.26
C ILE A 19 -5.37 9.24 -11.43
N GLU A 20 -5.47 8.36 -12.41
CA GLU A 20 -6.36 8.54 -13.55
C GLU A 20 -7.82 8.65 -13.11
N LEU A 21 -8.24 7.74 -12.22
CA LEU A 21 -9.61 7.73 -11.70
C LEU A 21 -9.94 8.93 -10.82
N THR A 22 -9.00 9.39 -10.00
CA THR A 22 -9.21 10.54 -9.11
C THR A 22 -9.26 11.87 -9.88
N LYS A 23 -8.57 11.96 -11.02
CA LYS A 23 -8.68 13.10 -11.94
C LYS A 23 -9.95 13.04 -12.79
N SER A 24 -10.56 11.87 -12.95
CA SER A 24 -11.79 11.70 -13.72
C SER A 24 -13.00 12.29 -13.01
N LYS A 25 -13.80 13.06 -13.74
CA LYS A 25 -15.13 13.52 -13.27
C LYS A 25 -16.22 12.48 -13.50
N ASP A 26 -15.92 11.40 -14.23
CA ASP A 26 -16.90 10.36 -14.53
C ASP A 26 -17.03 9.36 -13.38
N LYS A 27 -18.07 9.55 -12.56
CA LYS A 27 -18.40 8.63 -11.46
C LYS A 27 -18.72 7.21 -11.94
N LYS A 28 -19.17 7.01 -13.19
CA LYS A 28 -19.43 5.67 -13.73
C LYS A 28 -18.13 4.92 -13.96
N LEU A 29 -17.09 5.60 -14.44
CA LEU A 29 -15.75 5.03 -14.60
C LEU A 29 -15.20 4.57 -13.24
N ILE A 30 -15.28 5.44 -12.23
CA ILE A 30 -14.88 5.09 -10.86
C ILE A 30 -15.65 3.88 -10.35
N LYS A 31 -16.98 3.84 -10.50
CA LYS A 31 -17.78 2.71 -10.01
C LYS A 31 -17.42 1.38 -10.67
N LYS A 32 -17.16 1.38 -11.99
CA LYS A 32 -16.87 0.17 -12.77
C LYS A 32 -15.42 -0.31 -12.70
N SER A 33 -14.50 0.52 -12.19
CA SER A 33 -13.08 0.15 -12.14
C SER A 33 -12.81 -1.03 -11.19
N TYR A 34 -11.72 -1.76 -11.43
CA TYR A 34 -11.24 -2.82 -10.54
C TYR A 34 -10.50 -2.27 -9.31
N ILE A 35 -10.07 -1.00 -9.36
CA ILE A 35 -9.34 -0.33 -8.28
C ILE A 35 -10.05 -0.46 -6.93
N SER A 36 -9.27 -0.62 -5.87
CA SER A 36 -9.78 -0.59 -4.51
C SER A 36 -10.43 0.76 -4.20
N LYS A 37 -11.60 0.70 -3.55
CA LYS A 37 -12.45 1.85 -3.28
C LYS A 37 -13.00 1.80 -1.86
N VAL A 38 -13.31 2.97 -1.31
CA VAL A 38 -14.12 3.11 -0.11
C VAL A 38 -15.43 3.80 -0.47
N ARG A 39 -16.55 3.20 -0.07
CA ARG A 39 -17.86 3.84 -0.11
C ARG A 39 -17.99 4.77 1.08
N ILE A 40 -18.24 6.04 0.81
CA ILE A 40 -18.53 7.07 1.82
C ILE A 40 -19.89 7.67 1.44
N MET A 41 -20.91 7.41 2.27
CA MET A 41 -22.30 7.73 1.95
C MET A 41 -22.72 7.18 0.56
N PHE A 42 -23.13 8.04 -0.37
CA PHE A 42 -23.57 7.67 -1.73
C PHE A 42 -22.45 7.67 -2.77
N ASP A 43 -21.21 7.97 -2.39
CA ASP A 43 -20.09 8.04 -3.31
C ASP A 43 -19.09 6.90 -3.11
N GLN A 44 -18.34 6.60 -4.17
CA GLN A 44 -17.23 5.67 -4.14
C GLN A 44 -15.95 6.44 -4.43
N VAL A 45 -15.01 6.38 -3.50
CA VAL A 45 -13.74 7.09 -3.59
C VAL A 45 -12.64 6.05 -3.78
N PRO A 46 -11.86 6.10 -4.88
CA PRO A 46 -10.65 5.29 -5.03
C PRO A 46 -9.74 5.45 -3.80
N VAL A 47 -9.03 4.38 -3.44
CA VAL A 47 -7.98 4.44 -2.41
C VAL A 47 -6.63 4.12 -3.04
N VAL A 48 -5.55 4.60 -2.39
CA VAL A 48 -4.17 4.48 -2.89
C VAL A 48 -3.57 3.08 -2.71
N PHE A 49 -4.26 2.18 -2.03
CA PHE A 49 -3.80 0.84 -1.67
C PHE A 49 -4.83 -0.22 -2.09
N TYR A 50 -4.36 -1.42 -2.48
CA TYR A 50 -5.23 -2.56 -2.77
C TYR A 50 -5.36 -3.54 -1.60
N SER A 51 -4.48 -3.46 -0.61
CA SER A 51 -4.59 -4.26 0.61
C SER A 51 -4.11 -3.47 1.82
N LYS A 52 -4.66 -3.82 2.97
CA LYS A 52 -4.32 -3.23 4.27
C LYS A 52 -4.17 -4.34 5.28
N GLY A 53 -3.14 -4.29 6.11
CA GLY A 53 -2.82 -5.39 7.00
C GLY A 53 -1.75 -5.10 8.03
N ASN A 54 -1.09 -6.17 8.46
CA ASN A 54 0.07 -6.15 9.34
C ASN A 54 1.28 -6.67 8.58
N LEU A 55 2.46 -6.13 8.93
CA LEU A 55 3.74 -6.53 8.39
C LEU A 55 4.62 -7.01 9.54
N SER A 56 5.14 -8.22 9.43
CA SER A 56 6.13 -8.78 10.35
C SER A 56 7.44 -8.94 9.60
N ILE A 57 8.53 -8.46 10.20
CA ILE A 57 9.88 -8.58 9.66
C ILE A 57 10.71 -9.39 10.66
N ASN A 58 11.39 -10.41 10.17
CA ASN A 58 12.37 -11.15 10.94
C ASN A 58 13.71 -11.16 10.20
N GLU A 59 14.67 -11.97 10.66
CA GLU A 59 16.03 -11.99 10.10
C GLU A 59 16.10 -12.55 8.66
N HIS A 60 15.08 -13.28 8.21
CA HIS A 60 15.10 -14.03 6.94
C HIS A 60 14.02 -13.57 5.95
N GLU A 61 12.92 -13.01 6.44
CA GLU A 61 11.75 -12.75 5.61
C GLU A 61 10.88 -11.59 6.09
N ILE A 62 10.04 -11.15 5.15
CA ILE A 62 8.97 -10.20 5.30
C ILE A 62 7.65 -10.95 5.14
N ILE A 63 6.76 -10.83 6.13
CA ILE A 63 5.43 -11.44 6.11
C ILE A 63 4.39 -10.34 6.16
N PHE A 64 3.52 -10.25 5.16
CA PHE A 64 2.33 -9.40 5.20
C PHE A 64 1.07 -10.26 5.31
N THR A 65 0.19 -9.87 6.22
CA THR A 65 -1.14 -10.49 6.37
C THR A 65 -2.21 -9.41 6.30
N SER A 66 -3.08 -9.50 5.31
CA SER A 66 -4.21 -8.58 5.17
C SER A 66 -5.18 -8.69 6.35
N LEU A 67 -5.72 -7.55 6.74
CA LEU A 67 -6.77 -7.46 7.75
C LEU A 67 -8.06 -7.03 7.09
N GLN A 68 -9.14 -7.77 7.37
CA GLN A 68 -10.45 -7.36 6.93
C GLN A 68 -10.83 -6.06 7.66
N PRO A 69 -11.06 -4.95 6.93
CA PRO A 69 -11.43 -3.70 7.57
C PRO A 69 -12.77 -3.86 8.28
N LYS A 70 -12.87 -3.35 9.50
CA LYS A 70 -14.13 -3.32 10.25
C LYS A 70 -15.18 -2.59 9.40
N ARG A 71 -16.27 -3.29 9.07
CA ARG A 71 -17.41 -2.70 8.35
C ARG A 71 -18.07 -1.67 9.27
N GLY A 72 -18.10 -0.41 8.84
CA GLY A 72 -18.87 0.64 9.50
C GLY A 72 -20.14 0.94 8.73
N LEU A 73 -21.18 1.44 9.39
CA LEU A 73 -22.44 1.86 8.76
C LEU A 73 -22.25 2.84 7.59
N LEU A 74 -21.17 3.63 7.61
CA LEU A 74 -20.89 4.68 6.62
C LEU A 74 -19.61 4.43 5.80
N LYS A 75 -18.92 3.32 6.03
CA LYS A 75 -17.64 2.99 5.38
C LYS A 75 -17.58 1.51 5.02
N GLU A 76 -17.60 1.26 3.73
CA GLU A 76 -17.48 -0.08 3.15
C GLU A 76 -16.34 -0.07 2.13
N TYR A 77 -15.36 -0.95 2.30
CA TYR A 77 -14.30 -1.15 1.31
C TYR A 77 -14.78 -2.11 0.22
N ILE A 78 -14.52 -1.74 -1.02
CA ILE A 78 -14.91 -2.46 -2.24
C ILE A 78 -13.62 -2.80 -2.99
N ASN A 79 -13.51 -4.04 -3.48
CA ASN A 79 -12.36 -4.58 -4.20
C ASN A 79 -11.02 -4.54 -3.43
N LEU A 80 -11.07 -4.41 -2.10
CA LEU A 80 -9.89 -4.55 -1.25
C LEU A 80 -9.53 -6.03 -1.14
N ASN A 81 -8.27 -6.37 -1.36
CA ASN A 81 -7.75 -7.73 -1.21
C ASN A 81 -7.54 -8.03 0.28
N ASN A 82 -8.51 -8.71 0.89
CA ASN A 82 -8.60 -8.95 2.34
C ASN A 82 -8.12 -10.33 2.76
N ASP A 83 -7.74 -11.16 1.80
CA ASP A 83 -7.22 -12.51 1.90
C ASP A 83 -5.77 -12.62 1.39
N LEU A 84 -5.15 -11.48 1.08
CA LEU A 84 -3.76 -11.38 0.66
C LEU A 84 -2.81 -11.76 1.79
N HIS A 85 -2.05 -12.83 1.54
CA HIS A 85 -0.91 -13.20 2.35
C HIS A 85 0.34 -13.19 1.48
N ILE A 86 1.38 -12.51 1.94
CA ILE A 86 2.65 -12.40 1.23
C ILE A 86 3.77 -12.81 2.18
N LYS A 87 4.66 -13.66 1.69
CA LYS A 87 5.88 -14.10 2.35
C LYS A 87 7.01 -13.88 1.35
N ILE A 88 7.97 -13.03 1.70
CA ILE A 88 9.10 -12.66 0.84
C ILE A 88 10.36 -12.95 1.62
N GLU A 89 11.17 -13.87 1.13
CA GLU A 89 12.51 -14.13 1.69
C GLU A 89 13.47 -13.04 1.18
N PHE A 90 14.38 -12.57 2.03
CA PHE A 90 15.27 -11.44 1.66
C PHE A 90 16.17 -11.77 0.46
N ASP A 91 16.51 -13.04 0.26
CA ASP A 91 17.28 -13.51 -0.90
C ASP A 91 16.51 -13.42 -2.24
N GLN A 92 15.18 -13.21 -2.19
CA GLN A 92 14.33 -12.98 -3.37
C GLN A 92 14.24 -11.50 -3.77
N ILE A 93 14.79 -10.60 -2.95
CA ILE A 93 14.71 -9.15 -3.13
C ILE A 93 15.94 -8.66 -3.88
N GLU A 94 15.73 -8.04 -5.04
CA GLU A 94 16.78 -7.40 -5.82
C GLU A 94 17.15 -6.04 -5.21
N GLU A 95 16.14 -5.26 -4.83
CA GLU A 95 16.35 -3.89 -4.38
C GLU A 95 15.22 -3.41 -3.46
N ILE A 96 15.59 -2.70 -2.39
CA ILE A 96 14.65 -1.95 -1.53
C ILE A 96 14.97 -0.46 -1.66
N THR A 97 14.02 0.31 -2.18
CA THR A 97 14.17 1.75 -2.42
C THR A 97 12.98 2.55 -1.93
N ARG A 98 13.16 3.86 -1.80
CA ARG A 98 12.05 4.79 -1.60
C ARG A 98 11.43 5.12 -2.95
N TYR A 99 10.12 4.93 -3.07
CA TYR A 99 9.35 5.29 -4.23
C TYR A 99 8.52 6.54 -3.95
N ARG A 100 8.63 7.51 -4.86
CA ARG A 100 7.79 8.69 -4.93
C ARG A 100 7.15 8.74 -6.30
N HIS A 101 5.82 8.78 -6.32
CA HIS A 101 5.10 8.93 -7.57
C HIS A 101 5.31 10.35 -8.13
N SER A 102 5.50 10.48 -9.43
CA SER A 102 5.71 11.76 -10.12
C SER A 102 4.49 12.71 -10.12
N SER A 103 3.34 12.28 -9.60
CA SER A 103 2.09 13.06 -9.65
C SER A 103 2.01 13.97 -8.42
N PRO A 104 1.90 15.30 -8.59
CA PRO A 104 1.75 16.24 -7.46
C PRO A 104 0.52 15.94 -6.59
N PHE A 105 -0.48 15.26 -7.16
CA PHE A 105 -1.66 14.82 -6.44
C PHE A 105 -1.35 13.75 -5.38
N ILE A 106 -0.45 12.80 -5.67
CA ILE A 106 0.00 11.83 -4.67
C ILE A 106 0.93 12.48 -3.65
N GLU A 107 1.75 13.45 -4.08
CA GLU A 107 2.60 14.24 -3.19
C GLU A 107 1.77 14.99 -2.12
N TYR A 108 0.57 15.47 -2.48
CA TYR A 108 -0.38 16.03 -1.50
C TYR A 108 -0.77 15.04 -0.40
N TYR A 109 -0.92 13.75 -0.74
CA TYR A 109 -1.15 12.69 0.24
C TYR A 109 0.13 12.23 0.94
N ASN A 110 1.27 12.87 0.67
CA ASN A 110 2.60 12.69 1.27
C ASN A 110 2.90 11.22 1.66
N THR A 111 2.48 10.30 0.79
CA THR A 111 2.62 8.86 1.04
C THR A 111 3.95 8.46 0.44
N GLU A 112 4.99 8.44 1.27
CA GLU A 112 6.24 7.81 0.89
C GLU A 112 6.01 6.30 0.84
N TRP A 113 6.35 5.70 -0.29
CA TRP A 113 6.27 4.26 -0.46
C TRP A 113 7.67 3.66 -0.40
N ILE A 114 7.76 2.45 0.10
CA ILE A 114 8.94 1.61 0.01
C ILE A 114 8.67 0.63 -1.13
N GLN A 115 9.49 0.68 -2.17
CA GLN A 115 9.44 -0.27 -3.27
C GLN A 115 10.34 -1.46 -2.95
N ILE A 116 9.76 -2.65 -3.00
CA ILE A 116 10.48 -3.92 -2.98
C ILE A 116 10.45 -4.46 -4.41
N LYS A 117 11.62 -4.47 -5.03
CA LYS A 117 11.84 -5.11 -6.33
C LYS A 117 12.34 -6.52 -6.12
N TYR A 118 11.78 -7.45 -6.88
CA TYR A 118 12.16 -8.85 -6.83
C TYR A 118 13.26 -9.16 -7.84
N ILE A 119 14.08 -10.16 -7.54
CA ILE A 119 14.93 -10.78 -8.54
C ILE A 119 14.03 -11.29 -9.67
N LYS A 120 14.35 -10.93 -10.92
CA LYS A 120 13.60 -11.33 -12.11
C LYS A 120 13.26 -12.82 -12.06
N ASN A 121 11.98 -13.13 -12.28
CA ASN A 121 11.33 -14.46 -12.31
C ASN A 121 10.64 -14.94 -11.02
N THR A 122 10.72 -14.22 -9.89
CA THR A 122 10.05 -14.66 -8.65
C THR A 122 8.59 -14.21 -8.56
N ILE A 123 8.29 -12.96 -8.93
CA ILE A 123 6.93 -12.35 -8.86
C ILE A 123 6.72 -11.42 -10.07
N SER A 124 5.48 -11.25 -10.53
CA SER A 124 5.14 -10.49 -11.74
C SER A 124 5.22 -8.97 -11.58
N GLU A 125 5.16 -8.44 -10.35
CA GLU A 125 5.12 -6.99 -10.09
C GLU A 125 5.84 -6.63 -8.79
N ASP A 126 6.47 -5.45 -8.77
CA ASP A 126 7.05 -4.84 -7.58
C ASP A 126 5.96 -4.47 -6.57
N ILE A 127 6.26 -4.63 -5.28
CA ILE A 127 5.34 -4.25 -4.21
C ILE A 127 5.74 -2.90 -3.63
N LEU A 128 4.73 -2.06 -3.41
CA LEU A 128 4.85 -0.81 -2.67
C LEU A 128 4.26 -0.98 -1.27
N ILE A 129 5.05 -0.66 -0.25
CA ILE A 129 4.68 -0.71 1.17
C ILE A 129 4.67 0.70 1.75
N SER A 130 3.66 1.04 2.56
CA SER A 130 3.66 2.29 3.34
C SER A 130 2.92 2.11 4.66
N GLN A 131 3.30 2.89 5.66
CA GLN A 131 2.51 3.01 6.88
C GLN A 131 1.17 3.69 6.55
N GLY A 132 0.07 3.03 6.83
CA GLY A 132 -1.26 3.64 6.65
C GLY A 132 -1.57 4.69 7.71
N GLY A 133 -2.52 5.58 7.42
CA GLY A 133 -3.04 6.57 8.37
C GLY A 133 -4.14 7.46 7.78
N TYR A 134 -4.55 8.50 8.51
CA TYR A 134 -5.60 9.42 8.04
C TYR A 134 -5.43 10.85 8.59
N GLY A 135 -5.76 11.84 7.76
CA GLY A 135 -5.89 13.24 8.16
C GLY A 135 -4.57 13.85 8.66
N PRO A 136 -4.55 14.55 9.83
CA PRO A 136 -3.38 15.28 10.30
C PRO A 136 -2.19 14.39 10.73
N SER A 137 -2.30 13.07 10.60
CA SER A 137 -1.24 12.12 10.98
C SER A 137 -0.14 11.94 9.94
N MET A 138 0.00 12.83 8.95
CA MET A 138 0.97 12.69 7.87
C MET A 138 2.42 12.56 8.35
N LYS A 139 2.79 13.29 9.43
CA LYS A 139 4.09 13.14 10.08
C LYS A 139 4.31 11.71 10.60
N LYS A 140 3.31 11.14 11.26
CA LYS A 140 3.36 9.77 11.80
C LYS A 140 3.40 8.70 10.71
N ILE A 141 2.70 8.93 9.59
CA ILE A 141 2.78 8.05 8.41
C ILE A 141 4.21 8.02 7.89
N LYS A 142 4.83 9.20 7.76
CA LYS A 142 6.22 9.30 7.32
C LYS A 142 7.17 8.62 8.31
N GLU A 143 7.09 8.96 9.59
CA GLU A 143 7.93 8.37 10.64
C GLU A 143 7.80 6.84 10.69
N GLY A 144 6.57 6.30 10.65
CA GLY A 144 6.36 4.86 10.61
C GLY A 144 6.85 4.21 9.31
N THR A 145 6.74 4.88 8.17
CA THR A 145 7.34 4.39 6.92
C THR A 145 8.87 4.41 7.00
N ASP A 146 9.46 5.41 7.66
CA ASP A 146 10.89 5.48 7.88
C ASP A 146 11.40 4.34 8.77
N GLU A 147 10.66 4.02 9.83
CA GLU A 147 10.94 2.86 10.70
C GLU A 147 10.89 1.55 9.90
N ILE A 148 9.85 1.32 9.12
CA ILE A 148 9.73 0.12 8.27
C ILE A 148 10.91 0.03 7.29
N TYR A 149 11.26 1.13 6.63
CA TYR A 149 12.37 1.14 5.67
C TYR A 149 13.71 0.81 6.32
N ASN A 150 13.98 1.39 7.49
CA ASN A 150 15.23 1.14 8.21
C ASN A 150 15.33 -0.34 8.64
N GLU A 151 14.22 -0.91 9.13
CA GLU A 151 14.15 -2.33 9.49
C GLU A 151 14.35 -3.23 8.27
N LEU A 152 13.74 -2.91 7.12
CA LEU A 152 13.97 -3.65 5.88
C LEU A 152 15.44 -3.58 5.45
N LYS A 153 16.06 -2.40 5.51
CA LYS A 153 17.46 -2.22 5.10
C LYS A 153 18.44 -2.95 6.02
N SER A 154 18.19 -3.00 7.32
CA SER A 154 19.08 -3.68 8.28
C SER A 154 19.11 -5.19 8.11
N ASN A 155 18.08 -5.79 7.52
CA ASN A 155 18.00 -7.25 7.28
C ASN A 155 18.43 -7.65 5.85
N THR A 156 18.77 -6.69 4.98
CA THR A 156 19.30 -6.92 3.61
C THR A 156 20.81 -6.74 3.47
N LEU A 157 21.49 -6.35 4.56
CA LEU A 157 22.94 -6.13 4.62
C LEU A 157 23.61 -7.29 5.37
#